data_AF-A0A971VRQ7-F1
#
_entry.id   AF-A0A971VRQ7-F1
#
_cell.length_a   1.000
_cell.length_b   1.000
_cell.length_c   1.000
_cell.angle_alpha   90.00
_cell.angle_beta   90.00
_cell.angle_gamma   90.00
#
_symmetry.space_group_name_H-M   'P 1'
#
loop_
_entity.id
_entity.type
_entity.pdbx_description
1 polymer ?
#
loop_
_entity_poly.entity_id
_entity_poly.type
_entity_poly.pdbx_seq_one_letter_code
_entity_poly.pdbx_strand_id
1 'polypeptide(L)'
;DATTLNTLWVDKNLRQHGLIQAFSRTNRILNSIKTYGNIVCFRDLKEETDKAIALFGNKDAGGIVILKTFNEYYNGYTDKGEHNPGYVELINSLTQNYPLGEPITGEETQKEFIKLFGSILRLRNILVSFDEFEGEEILSELDFQDYQSLYIDLYHKFSKGKNADKERINDDIVFEIELIKQIEVNIDYILMLVEKYRESNCKDKTIITTINKAVNSSLELRSKKDLIERFIEQVNTSTKIDEDWREFVSQRKEEDILALIEAENLKPEETRRYIDNALRDGVLKTTGTAVDKIMPPISRFGGGRAEKKQSIIEKLSEFFDKYFGLGL
;
A
#
# COMPACT_ATOMS: atom_id res chain seq x y z
N ASP A 1 13.09 -1.56 24.36
CA ASP A 1 11.68 -1.55 23.93
C ASP A 1 11.61 -1.58 22.41
N ALA A 2 10.64 -2.30 21.85
CA ALA A 2 10.46 -2.47 20.41
C ALA A 2 9.23 -1.68 19.91
N THR A 3 9.37 -0.91 18.84
CA THR A 3 8.25 -0.19 18.20
C THR A 3 7.39 -1.12 17.34
N THR A 4 7.95 -2.23 16.85
CA THR A 4 7.27 -3.22 16.00
C THR A 4 6.43 -4.24 16.79
N LEU A 5 6.61 -4.36 18.11
CA LEU A 5 5.85 -5.30 18.93
C LEU A 5 4.41 -4.79 19.10
N ASN A 6 3.43 -5.51 18.54
CA ASN A 6 2.00 -5.16 18.59
C ASN A 6 1.19 -6.08 19.52
N THR A 7 1.46 -7.39 19.53
CA THR A 7 0.62 -8.35 20.26
C THR A 7 1.32 -8.88 21.52
N LEU A 8 0.59 -8.90 22.64
CA LEU A 8 0.99 -9.56 23.88
C LEU A 8 0.00 -10.66 24.24
N TRP A 9 0.51 -11.88 24.34
CA TRP A 9 -0.24 -13.06 24.80
C TRP A 9 -0.03 -13.24 26.30
N VAL A 10 -1.12 -13.31 27.06
CA VAL A 10 -1.09 -13.28 28.53
C VAL A 10 -1.80 -14.50 29.11
N ASP A 11 -1.02 -15.42 29.67
CA ASP A 11 -1.51 -16.47 30.58
C ASP A 11 -0.95 -16.24 32.00
N LYS A 12 -1.17 -15.03 32.53
CA LYS A 12 -0.70 -14.62 33.86
C LYS A 12 -1.73 -13.74 34.54
N ASN A 13 -1.88 -13.90 35.86
CA ASN A 13 -2.70 -13.03 36.69
C ASN A 13 -1.99 -11.67 36.89
N LEU A 14 -2.04 -10.81 35.88
CA LEU A 14 -1.53 -9.44 35.96
C LEU A 14 -2.46 -8.58 36.81
N ARG A 15 -1.90 -7.65 37.59
CA ARG A 15 -2.67 -6.75 38.46
C ARG A 15 -2.06 -5.35 38.49
N GLN A 16 -2.90 -4.35 38.68
CA GLN A 16 -2.53 -2.95 38.95
C GLN A 16 -1.43 -2.43 38.00
N HIS A 17 -0.38 -1.81 38.53
CA HIS A 17 0.70 -1.21 37.75
C HIS A 17 1.45 -2.22 36.88
N GLY A 18 1.57 -3.48 37.32
CA GLY A 18 2.20 -4.55 36.53
C GLY A 18 1.39 -4.93 35.29
N LEU A 19 0.06 -4.79 35.34
CA LEU A 19 -0.82 -4.96 34.18
C LEU A 19 -0.61 -3.82 33.17
N ILE A 20 -0.63 -2.56 33.63
CA ILE A 20 -0.41 -1.39 32.76
C ILE A 20 0.98 -1.42 32.12
N GLN A 21 2.02 -1.77 32.89
CA GLN A 21 3.39 -1.88 32.38
C GLN A 21 3.58 -3.01 31.37
N ALA A 22 2.84 -4.11 31.53
CA ALA A 22 2.85 -5.19 30.55
C ALA A 22 2.16 -4.75 29.26
N PHE A 23 0.96 -4.14 29.37
CA PHE A 23 0.20 -3.68 28.21
C PHE A 23 0.91 -2.54 27.47
N SER A 24 1.62 -1.65 28.17
CA SER A 24 2.37 -0.57 27.53
C SER A 24 3.59 -1.02 26.71
N ARG A 25 3.94 -2.32 26.73
CA ARG A 25 4.96 -2.87 25.82
C ARG A 25 4.48 -2.91 24.37
N THR A 26 3.17 -2.94 24.13
CA THR A 26 2.58 -3.05 22.79
C THR A 26 2.17 -1.70 22.19
N ASN A 27 1.86 -0.70 23.01
CA ASN A 27 1.23 0.57 22.58
C ASN A 27 2.17 1.63 21.97
N ARG A 28 3.41 1.25 21.62
CA ARG A 28 4.38 2.15 20.98
C ARG A 28 3.96 2.44 19.54
N ILE A 29 3.62 3.69 19.24
CA ILE A 29 3.22 4.13 17.90
C ILE A 29 4.41 3.95 16.93
N LEU A 30 4.13 3.39 15.75
CA LEU A 30 5.10 3.23 14.67
C LEU A 30 4.73 4.10 13.45
N ASN A 31 3.52 3.91 12.94
CA ASN A 31 2.95 4.56 11.75
C ASN A 31 1.40 4.45 11.82
N SER A 32 0.69 4.88 10.77
CA SER A 32 -0.79 4.85 10.71
C SER A 32 -1.39 3.43 10.73
N ILE A 33 -0.57 2.39 10.52
CA ILE A 33 -0.97 0.98 10.65
C ILE A 33 -1.10 0.59 12.12
N LYS A 34 -0.08 0.89 12.92
CA LYS A 34 -0.02 0.49 14.32
C LYS A 34 -0.54 1.61 15.23
N THR A 35 -1.86 1.71 15.32
CA THR A 35 -2.55 2.70 16.16
C THR A 35 -2.86 2.19 17.56
N TYR A 36 -2.86 0.88 17.78
CA TYR A 36 -3.14 0.23 19.06
C TYR A 36 -2.19 -0.95 19.31
N GLY A 37 -2.29 -1.54 20.51
CA GLY A 37 -1.60 -2.75 20.91
C GLY A 37 -2.59 -3.86 21.24
N ASN A 38 -2.40 -5.04 20.67
CA ASN A 38 -3.28 -6.19 20.89
C ASN A 38 -2.91 -6.94 22.16
N ILE A 39 -3.86 -7.12 23.08
CA ILE A 39 -3.67 -7.91 24.29
C ILE A 39 -4.61 -9.10 24.23
N VAL A 40 -4.05 -10.30 24.08
CA VAL A 40 -4.81 -11.55 24.06
C VAL A 40 -4.63 -12.26 25.40
N CYS A 41 -5.70 -12.32 26.20
CA CYS A 41 -5.69 -12.91 27.53
C CYS A 41 -6.31 -14.31 27.51
N PHE A 42 -5.60 -15.31 28.03
CA PHE A 42 -6.13 -16.66 28.23
C PHE A 42 -6.88 -16.82 29.57
N ARG A 43 -6.98 -15.73 30.34
CA ARG A 43 -7.69 -15.62 31.62
C ARG A 43 -8.55 -14.37 31.58
N ASP A 44 -9.66 -14.39 32.30
CA ASP A 44 -10.46 -13.17 32.48
C ASP A 44 -9.69 -12.17 33.35
N LEU A 45 -9.17 -11.13 32.70
CA LEU A 45 -8.48 -10.01 33.32
C LEU A 45 -9.29 -8.72 33.21
N LYS A 46 -10.58 -8.78 32.82
CA LYS A 46 -11.40 -7.60 32.56
C LYS A 46 -11.53 -6.71 33.80
N GLU A 47 -11.95 -7.30 34.92
CA GLU A 47 -12.14 -6.58 36.17
C GLU A 47 -10.83 -5.95 36.68
N GLU A 48 -9.70 -6.68 36.57
CA GLU A 48 -8.39 -6.19 36.98
C GLU A 48 -7.88 -5.09 36.04
N THR A 49 -8.23 -5.14 34.76
CA THR A 49 -7.96 -4.09 33.77
C THR A 49 -8.75 -2.84 34.10
N ASP A 50 -10.06 -2.95 34.32
CA ASP A 50 -10.93 -1.82 34.68
C ASP A 50 -10.45 -1.15 35.98
N LYS A 51 -10.09 -1.94 37.00
CA LYS A 51 -9.50 -1.43 38.25
C LYS A 51 -8.19 -0.70 38.01
N ALA A 52 -7.28 -1.28 37.21
CA ALA A 52 -6.01 -0.65 36.90
C ALA A 52 -6.19 0.66 36.13
N ILE A 53 -7.11 0.70 35.16
CA ILE A 53 -7.46 1.91 34.42
C ILE A 53 -8.06 2.97 35.35
N ALA A 54 -8.96 2.60 36.25
CA ALA A 54 -9.55 3.54 37.21
C ALA A 54 -8.50 4.12 38.19
N LEU A 55 -7.49 3.34 38.55
CA LEU A 55 -6.41 3.74 39.47
C LEU A 55 -5.34 4.61 38.80
N PHE A 56 -5.02 4.34 37.53
CA PHE A 56 -3.89 4.97 36.83
C PHE A 56 -4.31 5.88 35.67
N GLY A 57 -5.57 5.83 35.26
CA GLY A 57 -6.16 6.67 34.22
C GLY A 57 -6.67 7.97 34.83
N ASN A 58 -6.08 9.09 34.40
CA ASN A 58 -6.65 10.39 34.67
C ASN A 58 -7.91 10.55 33.80
N LYS A 59 -9.08 10.78 34.40
CA LYS A 59 -10.37 10.82 33.66
C LYS A 59 -10.38 11.81 32.49
N ASP A 60 -9.55 12.85 32.57
CA ASP A 60 -9.42 13.91 31.55
C ASP A 60 -8.10 13.88 30.76
N ALA A 61 -7.13 13.02 31.11
CA ALA A 61 -5.84 12.97 30.42
C ALA A 61 -5.57 11.58 29.85
N GLY A 62 -5.90 11.40 28.56
CA GLY A 62 -5.29 10.51 27.54
C GLY A 62 -4.61 9.19 27.93
N GLY A 63 -4.96 8.55 29.05
CA GLY A 63 -4.11 7.53 29.65
C GLY A 63 -4.30 6.14 29.06
N ILE A 64 -5.55 5.72 28.83
CA ILE A 64 -5.87 4.38 28.32
C ILE A 64 -7.17 4.47 27.51
N VAL A 65 -7.05 4.52 26.18
CA VAL A 65 -8.19 4.38 25.26
C VAL A 65 -8.40 2.90 25.06
N ILE A 66 -9.41 2.33 25.71
CA ILE A 66 -9.89 1.00 25.35
C ILE A 66 -10.57 1.16 23.98
N LEU A 67 -10.21 0.30 23.03
CA LEU A 67 -10.91 0.23 21.74
C LEU A 67 -12.41 -0.01 21.99
N LYS A 68 -13.24 0.52 21.10
CA LYS A 68 -14.67 0.23 21.12
C LYS A 68 -14.91 -1.24 20.78
N THR A 69 -16.10 -1.72 21.09
CA THR A 69 -16.50 -3.09 20.76
C THR A 69 -16.61 -3.29 19.24
N PHE A 70 -16.55 -4.54 18.80
CA PHE A 70 -16.81 -4.90 17.40
C PHE A 70 -18.10 -4.27 16.89
N ASN A 71 -19.21 -4.43 17.64
CA ASN A 71 -20.51 -3.90 17.24
C ASN A 71 -20.53 -2.38 17.09
N GLU A 72 -19.82 -1.64 17.94
CA GLU A 72 -19.71 -0.17 17.81
C GLU A 72 -18.91 0.23 16.56
N TYR A 73 -17.81 -0.45 16.25
CA TYR A 73 -17.07 -0.19 15.01
C TYR A 73 -17.84 -0.64 13.75
N TYR A 74 -18.57 -1.75 13.84
CA TYR A 74 -19.30 -2.32 12.71
C TYR A 74 -20.59 -1.55 12.40
N ASN A 75 -21.39 -1.21 13.42
CA ASN A 75 -22.71 -0.60 13.28
C ASN A 75 -22.76 0.90 13.65
N GLY A 76 -21.68 1.47 14.17
CA GLY A 76 -21.60 2.88 14.58
C GLY A 76 -21.90 3.08 16.05
N TYR A 77 -21.53 4.24 16.57
CA TYR A 77 -21.75 4.59 17.97
C TYR A 77 -21.87 6.11 18.18
N THR A 78 -22.60 6.51 19.23
CA THR A 78 -22.65 7.90 19.65
C THR A 78 -21.68 8.14 20.80
N ASP A 79 -20.75 9.08 20.63
CA ASP A 79 -19.85 9.53 21.69
C ASP A 79 -20.04 11.03 21.92
N LYS A 80 -20.25 11.44 23.17
CA LYS A 80 -20.45 12.84 23.58
C LYS A 80 -21.52 13.62 22.76
N GLY A 81 -22.52 12.91 22.23
CA GLY A 81 -23.60 13.50 21.42
C GLY A 81 -23.31 13.57 19.92
N GLU A 82 -22.14 13.14 19.47
CA GLU A 82 -21.79 13.04 18.04
C GLU A 82 -21.88 11.58 17.59
N HIS A 83 -22.58 11.34 16.47
CA HIS A 83 -22.66 10.02 15.86
C HIS A 83 -21.41 9.74 15.03
N ASN A 84 -20.74 8.64 15.33
CA ASN A 84 -19.61 8.12 14.58
C ASN A 84 -20.12 6.98 13.69
N PRO A 85 -20.06 7.13 12.36
CA PRO A 85 -20.60 6.12 11.45
C PRO A 85 -19.82 4.81 11.53
N GLY A 86 -20.55 3.69 11.56
CA GLY A 86 -19.98 2.36 11.51
C GLY A 86 -19.55 1.91 10.11
N TYR A 87 -18.90 0.76 10.03
CA TYR A 87 -18.47 0.14 8.77
C TYR A 87 -19.64 -0.05 7.81
N VAL A 88 -20.78 -0.54 8.30
CA VAL A 88 -22.00 -0.73 7.51
C VAL A 88 -22.45 0.60 6.87
N GLU A 89 -22.49 1.68 7.65
CA GLU A 89 -22.93 3.00 7.18
C GLU A 89 -21.98 3.57 6.11
N LEU A 90 -20.67 3.38 6.32
CA LEU A 90 -19.65 3.85 5.37
C LEU A 90 -19.68 3.05 4.07
N ILE A 91 -19.84 1.72 4.11
CA ILE A 91 -19.98 0.90 2.90
C ILE A 91 -21.27 1.23 2.14
N ASN A 92 -22.38 1.45 2.85
CA ASN A 92 -23.62 1.89 2.23
C ASN A 92 -23.45 3.25 1.54
N SER A 93 -22.79 4.20 2.20
CA SER A 93 -22.49 5.51 1.62
C SER A 93 -21.54 5.39 0.41
N LEU A 94 -20.59 4.46 0.45
CA LEU A 94 -19.65 4.22 -0.66
C LEU A 94 -20.39 3.70 -1.89
N THR A 95 -21.17 2.63 -1.72
CA THR A 95 -21.87 1.95 -2.81
C THR A 95 -23.01 2.77 -3.41
N GLN A 96 -23.68 3.61 -2.60
CA GLN A 96 -24.74 4.50 -3.08
C GLN A 96 -24.21 5.71 -3.84
N ASN A 97 -23.16 6.37 -3.32
CA ASN A 97 -22.65 7.61 -3.92
C ASN A 97 -21.59 7.36 -5.01
N TYR A 98 -20.94 6.20 -4.97
CA TYR A 98 -19.85 5.83 -5.87
C TYR A 98 -20.06 4.40 -6.41
N PRO A 99 -21.12 4.13 -7.17
CA PRO A 99 -21.33 2.82 -7.77
C PRO A 99 -20.16 2.46 -8.71
N LEU A 100 -19.70 1.21 -8.65
CA LEU A 100 -18.62 0.73 -9.52
C LEU A 100 -19.01 0.80 -11.00
N GLY A 101 -18.07 1.19 -11.84
CA GLY A 101 -18.28 1.38 -13.29
C GLY A 101 -18.69 2.80 -13.69
N GLU A 102 -19.04 3.66 -12.74
CA GLU A 102 -19.32 5.08 -13.01
C GLU A 102 -18.10 5.96 -12.69
N PRO A 103 -17.75 6.93 -13.56
CA PRO A 103 -16.62 7.81 -13.30
C PRO A 103 -16.94 8.81 -12.19
N ILE A 104 -16.02 8.98 -11.24
CA ILE A 104 -16.12 10.03 -10.21
C ILE A 104 -15.71 11.37 -10.82
N THR A 105 -16.70 12.15 -11.24
CA THR A 105 -16.49 13.46 -11.87
C THR A 105 -16.59 14.60 -10.87
N GLY A 106 -15.73 15.61 -11.05
CA GLY A 106 -15.64 16.77 -10.14
C GLY A 106 -14.55 16.57 -9.10
N GLU A 107 -13.76 17.61 -8.84
CA GLU A 107 -12.67 17.55 -7.87
C GLU A 107 -13.21 17.32 -6.45
N GLU A 108 -14.23 18.07 -6.03
CA GLU A 108 -14.83 17.93 -4.69
C GLU A 108 -15.39 16.53 -4.44
N THR A 109 -16.12 15.96 -5.41
CA THR A 109 -16.61 14.58 -5.34
C THR A 109 -15.46 13.58 -5.19
N GLN A 110 -14.31 13.81 -5.86
CA GLN A 110 -13.12 12.99 -5.69
C GLN A 110 -12.53 13.13 -4.28
N LYS A 111 -12.50 14.36 -3.72
CA LYS A 111 -12.04 14.58 -2.33
C LYS A 111 -12.95 13.87 -1.32
N GLU A 112 -14.26 13.92 -1.52
CA GLU A 112 -15.24 13.24 -0.67
C GLU A 112 -15.06 11.72 -0.73
N PHE A 113 -14.87 11.15 -1.93
CA PHE A 113 -14.52 9.74 -2.09
C PHE A 113 -13.25 9.37 -1.32
N ILE A 114 -12.18 10.17 -1.46
CA ILE A 114 -10.90 9.91 -0.77
C ILE A 114 -11.09 9.91 0.75
N LYS A 115 -11.84 10.87 1.29
CA LYS A 115 -12.13 10.93 2.74
C LYS A 115 -12.95 9.74 3.21
N LEU A 116 -13.97 9.35 2.44
CA LEU A 116 -14.84 8.21 2.74
C LEU A 116 -14.06 6.90 2.71
N PHE A 117 -13.37 6.61 1.61
CA PHE A 117 -12.61 5.37 1.45
C PHE A 117 -11.45 5.29 2.44
N GLY A 118 -10.76 6.41 2.72
CA GLY A 118 -9.76 6.48 3.79
C GLY A 118 -10.32 6.12 5.17
N SER A 119 -11.56 6.53 5.46
CA SER A 119 -12.25 6.16 6.71
C SER A 119 -12.57 4.67 6.77
N ILE A 120 -13.00 4.09 5.64
CA ILE A 120 -13.24 2.65 5.50
C ILE A 120 -11.94 1.86 5.71
N LEU A 121 -10.82 2.29 5.12
CA LEU A 121 -9.50 1.65 5.30
C LEU A 121 -9.09 1.63 6.77
N ARG A 122 -9.20 2.77 7.47
CA ARG A 122 -8.88 2.87 8.90
C ARG A 122 -9.76 1.96 9.74
N LEU A 123 -11.07 1.94 9.47
CA LEU A 123 -12.02 1.14 10.23
C LEU A 123 -11.83 -0.35 9.96
N ARG A 124 -11.59 -0.75 8.71
CA ARG A 124 -11.25 -2.13 8.34
C ARG A 124 -9.97 -2.59 9.01
N ASN A 125 -8.93 -1.74 9.08
CA ASN A 125 -7.69 -2.07 9.82
C ASN A 125 -7.92 -2.31 11.32
N ILE A 126 -8.95 -1.70 11.91
CA ILE A 126 -9.38 -2.00 13.29
C ILE A 126 -10.16 -3.32 13.31
N LEU A 127 -11.15 -3.48 12.43
CA LEU A 127 -12.06 -4.63 12.41
C LEU A 127 -11.35 -5.96 12.14
N VAL A 128 -10.29 -5.99 11.32
CA VAL A 128 -9.48 -7.19 11.06
C VAL A 128 -8.81 -7.75 12.32
N SER A 129 -8.71 -6.98 13.42
CA SER A 129 -8.21 -7.48 14.70
C SER A 129 -9.26 -8.22 15.54
N PHE A 130 -10.54 -8.19 15.14
CA PHE A 130 -11.64 -8.88 15.80
C PHE A 130 -11.95 -10.19 15.06
N ASP A 131 -12.02 -11.29 15.80
CA ASP A 131 -12.37 -12.60 15.24
C ASP A 131 -13.77 -12.58 14.59
N GLU A 132 -14.69 -11.74 15.11
CA GLU A 132 -16.06 -11.60 14.58
C GLU A 132 -16.15 -10.94 13.20
N PHE A 133 -15.08 -10.33 12.69
CA PHE A 133 -15.11 -9.67 11.39
C PHE A 133 -14.96 -10.64 10.21
N GLU A 134 -14.32 -11.79 10.41
CA GLU A 134 -14.11 -12.77 9.35
C GLU A 134 -15.46 -13.30 8.82
N GLY A 135 -15.76 -13.04 7.55
CA GLY A 135 -17.02 -13.43 6.91
C GLY A 135 -18.14 -12.40 7.04
N GLU A 136 -17.93 -11.30 7.77
CA GLU A 136 -18.85 -10.17 7.90
C GLU A 136 -18.47 -8.99 6.97
N GLU A 137 -17.53 -9.19 6.04
CA GLU A 137 -17.23 -8.22 5.00
C GLU A 137 -18.42 -8.01 4.06
N ILE A 138 -18.81 -6.75 3.86
CA ILE A 138 -19.98 -6.39 3.04
C ILE A 138 -19.60 -6.34 1.55
N LEU A 139 -18.41 -5.83 1.24
CA LEU A 139 -17.91 -5.81 -0.13
C LEU A 139 -17.24 -7.14 -0.44
N SER A 140 -17.46 -7.63 -1.67
CA SER A 140 -16.64 -8.72 -2.19
C SER A 140 -15.18 -8.27 -2.28
N GLU A 141 -14.24 -9.22 -2.24
CA GLU A 141 -12.82 -8.92 -2.41
C GLU A 141 -12.55 -8.16 -3.72
N LEU A 142 -13.27 -8.53 -4.78
CA LEU A 142 -13.15 -7.89 -6.09
C LEU A 142 -13.66 -6.45 -6.08
N ASP A 143 -14.79 -6.17 -5.44
CA ASP A 143 -15.33 -4.80 -5.37
C ASP A 143 -14.44 -3.92 -4.51
N PHE A 144 -13.90 -4.46 -3.41
CA PHE A 144 -12.94 -3.74 -2.57
C PHE A 144 -11.66 -3.40 -3.35
N GLN A 145 -11.14 -4.34 -4.14
CA GLN A 145 -9.99 -4.10 -5.03
C GLN A 145 -10.31 -3.04 -6.11
N ASP A 146 -11.51 -3.03 -6.68
CA ASP A 146 -11.91 -2.01 -7.65
C ASP A 146 -11.95 -0.61 -7.02
N TYR A 147 -12.51 -0.46 -5.81
CA TYR A 147 -12.47 0.80 -5.07
C TYR A 147 -11.05 1.22 -4.67
N GLN A 148 -10.22 0.25 -4.25
CA GLN A 148 -8.82 0.49 -3.94
C GLN A 148 -8.05 0.97 -5.19
N SER A 149 -8.34 0.41 -6.37
CA SER A 149 -7.79 0.89 -7.64
C SER A 149 -8.17 2.35 -7.91
N LEU A 150 -9.46 2.70 -7.75
CA LEU A 150 -9.92 4.09 -7.91
C LEU A 150 -9.22 5.04 -6.94
N TYR A 151 -9.02 4.62 -5.69
CA TYR A 151 -8.32 5.39 -4.68
C TYR A 151 -6.86 5.66 -5.06
N ILE A 152 -6.16 4.65 -5.58
CA ILE A 152 -4.78 4.79 -6.05
C ILE A 152 -4.70 5.67 -7.31
N ASP A 153 -5.65 5.55 -8.23
CA ASP A 153 -5.72 6.42 -9.41
C ASP A 153 -5.82 7.90 -9.01
N LEU A 154 -6.67 8.19 -8.02
CA LEU A 154 -6.78 9.54 -7.46
C LEU A 154 -5.50 9.96 -6.73
N TYR A 155 -4.86 9.07 -5.97
CA TYR A 155 -3.57 9.35 -5.34
C TYR A 155 -2.54 9.80 -6.37
N HIS A 156 -2.40 9.09 -7.49
CA HIS A 156 -1.47 9.49 -8.55
C HIS A 156 -1.87 10.80 -9.23
N LYS A 157 -3.17 10.99 -9.50
CA LYS A 157 -3.69 12.23 -10.09
C LYS A 157 -3.34 13.44 -9.23
N PHE A 158 -3.62 13.38 -7.92
CA PHE A 158 -3.35 14.49 -6.99
C PHE A 158 -1.86 14.62 -6.64
N SER A 159 -1.07 13.55 -6.73
CA SER A 159 0.38 13.59 -6.48
C SER A 159 1.20 14.15 -7.64
N LYS A 160 0.79 13.91 -8.90
CA LYS A 160 1.47 14.44 -10.11
C LYS A 160 1.28 15.95 -10.32
N GLY A 161 0.34 16.58 -9.61
CA GLY A 161 0.11 18.03 -9.64
C GLY A 161 1.26 18.89 -9.09
N LYS A 162 2.35 18.31 -8.57
CA LYS A 162 3.44 19.06 -7.94
C LYS A 162 4.39 19.80 -8.92
N ASN A 163 4.24 19.63 -10.24
CA ASN A 163 5.10 20.27 -11.25
C ASN A 163 4.37 21.23 -12.22
N ALA A 164 3.11 21.61 -11.97
CA ALA A 164 2.41 22.61 -12.78
C ALA A 164 1.85 23.72 -11.88
N ASP A 165 2.62 24.80 -11.80
CA ASP A 165 2.27 26.10 -11.22
C ASP A 165 1.82 26.17 -9.75
N LYS A 166 2.32 27.23 -9.12
CA LYS A 166 2.04 27.60 -7.74
C LYS A 166 0.55 27.86 -7.56
N GLU A 167 -0.15 26.90 -6.96
CA GLU A 167 -1.14 27.17 -5.93
C GLU A 167 -1.34 25.92 -5.08
N ARG A 168 -0.82 26.01 -3.85
CA ARG A 168 -1.11 25.08 -2.77
C ARG A 168 -2.63 25.14 -2.49
N ILE A 169 -3.39 24.20 -3.03
CA ILE A 169 -4.73 23.89 -2.55
C ILE A 169 -4.83 22.37 -2.48
N ASN A 170 -4.22 21.75 -1.47
CA ASN A 170 -4.63 20.41 -1.02
C ASN A 170 -4.07 20.10 0.37
N ASP A 171 -4.17 21.05 1.29
CA ASP A 171 -3.88 20.81 2.71
C ASP A 171 -5.01 19.98 3.39
N ASP A 172 -6.14 19.75 2.70
CA ASP A 172 -7.36 19.13 3.26
C ASP A 172 -7.54 17.63 2.99
N ILE A 173 -6.58 16.97 2.32
CA ILE A 173 -6.68 15.55 1.96
C ILE A 173 -5.45 14.79 2.42
N VAL A 174 -5.68 13.77 3.24
CA VAL A 174 -4.66 12.82 3.69
C VAL A 174 -4.98 11.46 3.09
N PHE A 175 -4.04 10.91 2.33
CA PHE A 175 -4.15 9.56 1.78
C PHE A 175 -3.60 8.52 2.77
N GLU A 176 -4.31 7.41 2.92
CA GLU A 176 -3.94 6.29 3.80
C GLU A 176 -2.99 5.29 3.10
N ILE A 177 -1.88 5.79 2.57
CA ILE A 177 -0.96 5.02 1.71
C ILE A 177 -0.33 3.84 2.45
N GLU A 178 -0.02 3.99 3.74
CA GLU A 178 0.54 2.89 4.52
C GLU A 178 -0.49 1.76 4.73
N LEU A 179 -1.78 2.08 4.89
CA LEU A 179 -2.84 1.06 4.97
C LEU A 179 -3.00 0.32 3.65
N ILE A 180 -2.90 1.03 2.51
CA ILE A 180 -2.92 0.41 1.18
C ILE A 180 -1.76 -0.58 1.03
N LYS A 181 -0.53 -0.17 1.36
CA LYS A 181 0.68 -1.01 1.23
C LYS A 181 0.61 -2.31 2.03
N GLN A 182 -0.06 -2.32 3.19
CA GLN A 182 -0.19 -3.51 4.02
C GLN A 182 -1.06 -4.60 3.38
N ILE A 183 -2.02 -4.21 2.54
CA ILE A 183 -2.98 -5.13 1.90
C ILE A 183 -2.43 -5.63 0.55
N GLU A 184 -1.20 -5.24 0.18
CA GLU A 184 -0.67 -5.53 -1.16
C GLU A 184 -0.42 -7.02 -1.40
N VAL A 185 -0.97 -7.49 -2.52
CA VAL A 185 -0.61 -8.75 -3.16
C VAL A 185 0.81 -8.67 -3.71
N ASN A 186 1.59 -9.74 -3.53
CA ASN A 186 2.94 -9.85 -4.05
C ASN A 186 2.97 -10.48 -5.45
N ILE A 187 4.14 -10.45 -6.09
CA ILE A 187 4.30 -11.04 -7.43
C ILE A 187 4.06 -12.55 -7.45
N ASP A 188 4.41 -13.28 -6.38
CA ASP A 188 4.23 -14.73 -6.30
C ASP A 188 2.75 -15.13 -6.39
N TYR A 189 1.86 -14.36 -5.75
CA TYR A 189 0.42 -14.56 -5.87
C TYR A 189 -0.06 -14.36 -7.30
N ILE A 190 0.47 -13.35 -8.01
CA ILE A 190 0.17 -13.14 -9.43
C ILE A 190 0.64 -14.34 -10.26
N LEU A 191 1.88 -14.82 -10.05
CA LEU A 191 2.40 -15.99 -10.76
C LEU A 191 1.56 -17.25 -10.48
N MET A 192 1.08 -17.44 -9.25
CA MET A 192 0.14 -18.51 -8.91
C MET A 192 -1.19 -18.36 -9.70
N LEU A 193 -1.72 -17.15 -9.87
CA LEU A 193 -2.90 -16.94 -10.72
C LEU A 193 -2.60 -17.22 -12.20
N VAL A 194 -1.42 -16.85 -12.69
CA VAL A 194 -0.98 -17.16 -14.06
C VAL A 194 -0.86 -18.68 -14.25
N GLU A 195 -0.36 -19.40 -13.26
CA GLU A 195 -0.31 -20.87 -13.24
C GLU A 195 -1.73 -21.46 -13.36
N LYS A 196 -2.70 -20.97 -12.58
CA LYS A 196 -4.11 -21.39 -12.69
C LYS A 196 -4.68 -21.10 -14.08
N TYR A 197 -4.35 -19.95 -14.67
CA TYR A 197 -4.76 -19.61 -16.03
C TYR A 197 -4.16 -20.61 -17.04
N ARG A 198 -2.89 -20.99 -16.89
CA ARG A 198 -2.24 -22.01 -17.71
C ARG A 198 -2.91 -23.38 -17.55
N GLU A 199 -3.22 -23.81 -16.32
CA GLU A 199 -3.93 -25.06 -16.02
C GLU A 199 -5.33 -25.12 -16.64
N SER A 200 -5.99 -23.97 -16.82
CA SER A 200 -7.25 -23.86 -17.57
C SER A 200 -7.07 -24.05 -19.10
N ASN A 201 -5.86 -24.37 -19.56
CA ASN A 201 -5.42 -24.33 -20.96
C ASN A 201 -5.58 -22.93 -21.58
N CYS A 202 -5.34 -21.88 -20.80
CA CYS A 202 -5.49 -20.48 -21.21
C CYS A 202 -6.92 -20.09 -21.67
N LYS A 203 -7.94 -20.80 -21.19
CA LYS A 203 -9.35 -20.59 -21.59
C LYS A 203 -10.12 -19.72 -20.62
N ASP A 204 -9.84 -19.82 -19.32
CA ASP A 204 -10.58 -19.07 -18.32
C ASP A 204 -10.09 -17.63 -18.23
N LYS A 205 -10.76 -16.75 -18.98
CA LYS A 205 -10.44 -15.31 -19.02
C LYS A 205 -10.81 -14.60 -17.72
N THR A 206 -11.63 -15.19 -16.84
CA THR A 206 -11.95 -14.58 -15.55
C THR A 206 -10.71 -14.45 -14.67
N ILE A 207 -9.76 -15.40 -14.78
CA ILE A 207 -8.48 -15.36 -14.07
C ILE A 207 -7.64 -14.15 -14.51
N ILE A 208 -7.63 -13.81 -15.81
CA ILE A 208 -6.95 -12.60 -16.31
C ILE A 208 -7.60 -11.35 -15.71
N THR A 209 -8.93 -11.31 -15.62
CA THR A 209 -9.64 -10.21 -14.96
C THR A 209 -9.23 -10.10 -13.49
N THR A 210 -9.14 -11.22 -12.76
CA THR A 210 -8.67 -11.24 -11.36
C THR A 210 -7.23 -10.73 -11.25
N ILE A 211 -6.32 -11.17 -12.13
CA ILE A 211 -4.93 -10.68 -12.14
C ILE A 211 -4.90 -9.17 -12.37
N ASN A 212 -5.63 -8.67 -13.36
CA ASN A 212 -5.65 -7.24 -13.67
C ASN A 212 -6.20 -6.41 -12.51
N LYS A 213 -7.23 -6.89 -11.80
CA LYS A 213 -7.75 -6.22 -10.59
C LYS A 213 -6.73 -6.23 -9.43
N ALA A 214 -6.08 -7.37 -9.19
CA ALA A 214 -5.04 -7.49 -8.18
C ALA A 214 -3.84 -6.56 -8.48
N VAL A 215 -3.41 -6.48 -9.73
CA VAL A 215 -2.34 -5.57 -10.17
C VAL A 215 -2.75 -4.11 -10.04
N ASN A 216 -3.95 -3.73 -10.48
CA ASN A 216 -4.43 -2.34 -10.40
C ASN A 216 -4.77 -1.91 -8.96
N SER A 217 -4.96 -2.82 -8.02
CA SER A 217 -5.20 -2.48 -6.61
C SER A 217 -3.93 -2.42 -5.76
N SER A 218 -2.76 -2.76 -6.29
CA SER A 218 -1.48 -2.69 -5.58
C SER A 218 -0.60 -1.55 -6.11
N LEU A 219 -0.04 -0.70 -5.24
CA LEU A 219 0.91 0.35 -5.65
C LEU A 219 2.18 -0.28 -6.21
N GLU A 220 2.65 -1.35 -5.58
CA GLU A 220 3.86 -2.07 -6.02
C GLU A 220 3.67 -2.78 -7.36
N LEU A 221 2.53 -3.46 -7.58
CA LEU A 221 2.32 -4.20 -8.83
C LEU A 221 2.00 -3.30 -10.02
N ARG A 222 1.45 -2.10 -9.79
CA ARG A 222 1.17 -1.14 -10.86
C ARG A 222 2.41 -0.77 -11.67
N SER A 223 3.58 -0.63 -11.04
CA SER A 223 4.83 -0.36 -11.76
C SER A 223 5.27 -1.55 -12.63
N LYS A 224 4.85 -2.77 -12.27
CA LYS A 224 5.15 -4.04 -12.94
C LYS A 224 4.08 -4.45 -13.95
N LYS A 225 2.97 -3.69 -14.06
CA LYS A 225 1.79 -4.05 -14.87
C LYS A 225 2.12 -4.42 -16.31
N ASP A 226 2.91 -3.59 -17.01
CA ASP A 226 3.32 -3.85 -18.40
C ASP A 226 4.10 -5.17 -18.55
N LEU A 227 4.95 -5.53 -17.57
CA LEU A 227 5.66 -6.81 -17.58
C LEU A 227 4.69 -7.98 -17.40
N ILE A 228 3.77 -7.87 -16.44
CA ILE A 228 2.79 -8.91 -16.12
C ILE A 228 1.86 -9.14 -17.30
N GLU A 229 1.29 -8.08 -17.88
CA GLU A 229 0.37 -8.17 -19.02
C GLU A 229 1.05 -8.82 -20.23
N ARG A 230 2.26 -8.36 -20.59
CA ARG A 230 3.03 -8.92 -21.71
C ARG A 230 3.45 -10.38 -21.48
N PHE A 231 3.76 -10.75 -20.25
CA PHE A 231 4.08 -12.14 -19.95
C PHE A 231 2.85 -13.04 -20.13
N ILE A 232 1.69 -12.63 -19.61
CA ILE A 232 0.43 -13.36 -19.76
C ILE A 232 0.06 -13.58 -21.23
N GLU A 233 0.34 -12.60 -22.10
CA GLU A 233 0.14 -12.74 -23.56
C GLU A 233 0.99 -13.86 -24.20
N GLN A 234 2.13 -14.21 -23.59
CA GLN A 234 3.04 -15.25 -24.07
C GLN A 234 2.78 -16.64 -23.46
N VAL A 235 2.01 -16.69 -22.36
CA VAL A 235 1.72 -17.93 -21.62
C VAL A 235 0.90 -18.91 -22.47
N ASN A 236 1.39 -20.14 -22.53
CA ASN A 236 0.76 -21.27 -23.20
C ASN A 236 0.89 -22.54 -22.35
N THR A 237 0.33 -23.65 -22.81
CA THR A 237 0.27 -24.92 -22.05
C THR A 237 1.64 -25.53 -21.73
N SER A 238 2.70 -25.14 -22.44
CA SER A 238 4.08 -25.60 -22.18
C SER A 238 4.90 -24.65 -21.31
N THR A 239 4.38 -23.47 -20.98
CA THR A 239 5.09 -22.46 -20.21
C THR A 239 5.36 -22.93 -18.79
N LYS A 240 6.63 -22.84 -18.36
CA LYS A 240 7.04 -23.05 -16.98
C LYS A 240 7.06 -21.68 -16.29
N ILE A 241 6.00 -21.36 -15.57
CA ILE A 241 5.73 -19.99 -15.12
C ILE A 241 6.92 -19.34 -14.40
N ASP A 242 7.54 -20.03 -13.44
CA ASP A 242 8.65 -19.45 -12.67
C ASP A 242 9.94 -19.26 -13.47
N GLU A 243 10.32 -20.24 -14.31
CA GLU A 243 11.53 -20.19 -15.14
C GLU A 243 11.36 -19.14 -16.25
N ASP A 244 10.25 -19.22 -16.99
CA ASP A 244 9.97 -18.38 -18.15
C ASP A 244 9.72 -16.93 -17.73
N TRP A 245 9.14 -16.68 -16.54
CA TRP A 245 9.00 -15.33 -15.99
C TRP A 245 10.36 -14.69 -15.72
N ARG A 246 11.30 -15.41 -15.09
CA ARG A 246 12.64 -14.89 -14.80
C ARG A 246 13.40 -14.58 -16.07
N GLU A 247 13.34 -15.47 -17.06
CA GLU A 247 13.97 -15.26 -18.36
C GLU A 247 13.35 -14.05 -19.09
N PHE A 248 12.01 -13.99 -19.14
CA PHE A 248 11.28 -12.87 -19.74
C PHE A 248 11.65 -11.53 -19.11
N VAL A 249 11.63 -11.44 -17.77
CA VAL A 249 11.96 -10.20 -17.06
C VAL A 249 13.43 -9.83 -17.27
N SER A 250 14.36 -10.80 -17.23
CA SER A 250 15.77 -10.53 -17.49
C SER A 250 16.01 -9.98 -18.89
N GLN A 251 15.36 -10.57 -19.90
CA GLN A 251 15.45 -10.10 -21.28
C GLN A 251 14.87 -8.68 -21.42
N ARG A 252 13.66 -8.46 -20.88
CA ARG A 252 13.00 -7.15 -20.92
C ARG A 252 13.79 -6.07 -20.18
N LYS A 253 14.41 -6.41 -19.05
CA LYS A 253 15.29 -5.51 -18.31
C LYS A 253 16.43 -5.01 -19.20
N GLU A 254 17.13 -5.91 -19.89
CA GLU A 254 18.24 -5.50 -20.77
C GLU A 254 17.76 -4.66 -21.97
N GLU A 255 16.62 -5.03 -22.58
CA GLU A 255 16.00 -4.24 -23.66
C GLU A 255 15.65 -2.82 -23.20
N ASP A 256 15.04 -2.67 -22.02
CA ASP A 256 14.68 -1.37 -21.45
C ASP A 256 15.92 -0.56 -21.04
N ILE A 257 16.99 -1.20 -20.55
CA ILE A 257 18.28 -0.54 -20.26
C ILE A 257 18.89 0.03 -21.54
N LEU A 258 18.93 -0.76 -22.62
CA LEU A 258 19.44 -0.34 -23.91
C LEU A 258 18.64 0.85 -24.45
N ALA A 259 17.31 0.76 -24.43
CA ALA A 259 16.43 1.85 -24.86
C ALA A 259 16.67 3.14 -24.04
N LEU A 260 16.86 3.03 -22.72
CA LEU A 260 17.16 4.17 -21.86
C LEU A 260 18.53 4.79 -22.18
N ILE A 261 19.55 3.95 -22.40
CA ILE A 261 20.90 4.38 -22.80
C ILE A 261 20.85 5.16 -24.11
N GLU A 262 20.13 4.65 -25.11
CA GLU A 262 20.01 5.29 -26.43
C GLU A 262 19.23 6.59 -26.35
N ALA A 263 18.07 6.60 -25.69
CA ALA A 263 17.21 7.78 -25.60
C ALA A 263 17.86 8.95 -24.85
N GLU A 264 18.65 8.65 -23.82
CA GLU A 264 19.29 9.66 -22.96
C GLU A 264 20.79 9.86 -23.27
N ASN A 265 21.33 9.12 -24.24
CA ASN A 265 22.75 9.09 -24.60
C ASN A 265 23.65 8.86 -23.37
N LEU A 266 23.26 7.88 -22.53
CA LEU A 266 24.00 7.54 -21.31
C LEU A 266 25.23 6.69 -21.63
N LYS A 267 26.18 6.63 -20.70
CA LYS A 267 27.35 5.76 -20.81
C LYS A 267 26.95 4.30 -20.51
N PRO A 268 27.06 3.36 -21.47
CA PRO A 268 26.43 2.05 -21.34
C PRO A 268 26.88 1.25 -20.10
N GLU A 269 28.18 1.06 -19.94
CA GLU A 269 28.75 0.26 -18.84
C GLU A 269 28.48 0.87 -17.45
N GLU A 270 28.59 2.19 -17.34
CA GLU A 270 28.34 2.88 -16.08
C GLU A 270 26.85 2.84 -15.73
N THR A 271 25.95 2.92 -16.73
CA THR A 271 24.50 2.82 -16.53
C THR A 271 24.10 1.42 -16.06
N ARG A 272 24.57 0.35 -16.71
CA ARG A 272 24.31 -1.03 -16.27
C ARG A 272 24.74 -1.25 -14.83
N ARG A 273 25.99 -0.89 -14.53
CA ARG A 273 26.53 -0.99 -13.16
C ARG A 273 25.74 -0.14 -12.17
N TYR A 274 25.29 1.06 -12.55
CA TYR A 274 24.48 1.91 -11.68
C TYR A 274 23.14 1.23 -11.36
N ILE A 275 22.45 0.71 -12.36
CA ILE A 275 21.15 0.03 -12.22
C ILE A 275 21.30 -1.25 -11.39
N ASP A 276 22.31 -2.09 -11.66
CA ASP A 276 22.51 -3.33 -10.91
C ASP A 276 22.82 -3.06 -9.44
N ASN A 277 23.64 -2.04 -9.14
CA ASN A 277 23.86 -1.63 -7.76
C ASN A 277 22.57 -1.10 -7.12
N ALA A 278 21.76 -0.33 -7.84
CA ALA A 278 20.50 0.20 -7.31
C ALA A 278 19.53 -0.93 -6.96
N LEU A 279 19.32 -1.88 -7.89
CA LEU A 279 18.44 -3.04 -7.69
C LEU A 279 18.93 -3.96 -6.56
N ARG A 280 20.24 -4.23 -6.50
CA ARG A 280 20.83 -5.03 -5.41
C ARG A 280 20.72 -4.35 -4.05
N ASP A 281 21.02 -3.05 -3.99
CA ASP A 281 21.02 -2.28 -2.73
C ASP A 281 19.58 -1.86 -2.33
N GLY A 282 18.59 -2.03 -3.23
CA GLY A 282 17.21 -1.61 -3.05
C GLY A 282 16.99 -0.10 -2.96
N VAL A 283 17.96 0.70 -3.40
CA VAL A 283 17.91 2.16 -3.32
C VAL A 283 18.50 2.79 -4.58
N LEU A 284 17.69 3.62 -5.23
CA LEU A 284 18.14 4.46 -6.33
C LEU A 284 18.86 5.72 -5.81
N LYS A 285 20.16 5.84 -6.05
CA LYS A 285 20.97 6.97 -5.59
C LYS A 285 20.80 8.19 -6.52
N THR A 286 19.78 8.99 -6.25
CA THR A 286 19.47 10.21 -7.03
C THR A 286 20.31 11.42 -6.65
N THR A 287 20.93 11.41 -5.47
CA THR A 287 21.76 12.51 -4.95
C THR A 287 23.26 12.30 -5.19
N GLY A 288 24.03 13.38 -5.09
CA GLY A 288 25.48 13.35 -5.33
C GLY A 288 25.84 13.17 -6.80
N THR A 289 26.97 12.50 -7.05
CA THR A 289 27.59 12.37 -8.37
C THR A 289 27.28 11.07 -9.09
N ALA A 290 26.44 10.20 -8.53
CA ALA A 290 26.16 8.88 -9.12
C ALA A 290 25.54 9.00 -10.52
N VAL A 291 24.47 9.79 -10.65
CA VAL A 291 23.85 10.08 -11.95
C VAL A 291 24.78 10.90 -12.86
N ASP A 292 25.61 11.79 -12.30
CA ASP A 292 26.57 12.56 -13.11
C ASP A 292 27.61 11.67 -13.81
N LYS A 293 27.90 10.47 -13.30
CA LYS A 293 28.86 9.54 -13.90
C LYS A 293 28.32 8.89 -15.16
N ILE A 294 27.01 8.58 -15.19
CA ILE A 294 26.35 7.91 -16.32
C ILE A 294 25.93 8.88 -17.41
N MET A 295 25.78 10.17 -17.09
CA MET A 295 25.39 11.21 -18.06
C MET A 295 26.50 11.48 -19.10
N PRO A 296 26.11 11.88 -20.33
CA PRO A 296 27.05 12.40 -21.31
C PRO A 296 27.66 13.74 -20.85
N PRO A 297 28.79 14.16 -21.43
CA PRO A 297 29.37 15.47 -21.16
C PRO A 297 28.42 16.59 -21.62
N ILE A 298 27.84 17.32 -20.67
CA ILE A 298 26.94 18.45 -20.91
C ILE A 298 27.51 19.69 -20.23
N SER A 299 27.38 20.85 -20.87
CA SER A 299 27.79 22.14 -20.30
C SER A 299 27.15 22.35 -18.92
N ARG A 300 27.95 22.80 -17.96
CA ARG A 300 27.47 23.13 -16.61
C ARG A 300 26.79 24.50 -16.52
N PHE A 301 26.81 25.27 -17.61
CA PHE A 301 26.27 26.62 -17.68
C PHE A 301 24.92 26.63 -18.39
N GLY A 302 23.95 27.40 -17.88
CA GLY A 302 22.67 27.64 -18.56
C GLY A 302 21.46 26.77 -18.13
N GLY A 303 21.50 26.09 -16.98
CA GLY A 303 20.32 25.43 -16.39
C GLY A 303 19.90 24.09 -17.02
N GLY A 304 20.03 23.92 -18.33
CA GLY A 304 19.58 22.71 -19.05
C GLY A 304 20.21 21.39 -18.58
N ARG A 305 21.39 21.43 -17.94
CA ARG A 305 22.00 20.24 -17.33
C ARG A 305 21.21 19.73 -16.13
N ALA A 306 20.65 20.63 -15.32
CA ALA A 306 19.87 20.26 -14.15
C ALA A 306 18.53 19.63 -14.56
N GLU A 307 17.85 20.22 -15.55
CA GLU A 307 16.62 19.69 -16.13
C GLU A 307 16.84 18.31 -16.76
N LYS A 308 17.91 18.15 -17.55
CA LYS A 308 18.27 16.85 -18.13
C LYS A 308 18.57 15.81 -17.05
N LYS A 309 19.32 16.18 -16.01
CA LYS A 309 19.60 15.28 -14.87
C LYS A 309 18.31 14.85 -14.17
N GLN A 310 17.38 15.78 -13.96
CA GLN A 310 16.10 15.51 -13.34
C GLN A 310 15.25 14.55 -14.19
N SER A 311 15.17 14.79 -15.50
CA SER A 311 14.45 13.89 -16.42
C SER A 311 15.06 12.48 -16.45
N ILE A 312 16.39 12.35 -16.41
CA ILE A 312 17.07 11.05 -16.31
C ILE A 312 16.74 10.37 -14.98
N ILE A 313 16.71 11.10 -13.86
CA ILE A 313 16.33 10.57 -12.54
C ILE A 313 14.90 10.04 -12.54
N GLU A 314 13.97 10.76 -13.17
CA GLU A 314 12.57 10.33 -13.28
C GLU A 314 12.47 9.01 -14.06
N LYS A 315 13.11 8.92 -15.23
CA LYS A 315 13.14 7.67 -16.02
C LYS A 315 13.83 6.51 -15.29
N LEU A 316 14.91 6.77 -14.57
CA LEU A 316 15.59 5.76 -13.75
C LEU A 316 14.75 5.32 -12.56
N SER A 317 13.95 6.22 -11.97
CA SER A 317 13.00 5.89 -10.90
C SER A 317 11.90 4.98 -11.43
N GLU A 318 11.29 5.33 -12.56
CA GLU A 318 10.28 4.48 -13.22
C GLU A 318 10.84 3.10 -13.58
N PHE A 319 12.06 3.05 -14.12
CA PHE A 319 12.75 1.79 -14.39
C PHE A 319 12.99 0.98 -13.11
N PHE A 320 13.49 1.63 -12.05
CA PHE A 320 13.75 0.98 -10.78
C PHE A 320 12.46 0.38 -10.19
N ASP A 321 11.38 1.15 -10.15
CA ASP A 321 10.08 0.70 -9.62
C ASP A 321 9.51 -0.47 -10.44
N LYS A 322 9.74 -0.48 -11.77
CA LYS A 322 9.30 -1.55 -12.68
C LYS A 322 10.01 -2.90 -12.43
N TYR A 323 11.29 -2.89 -12.08
CA TYR A 323 12.12 -4.10 -11.97
C TYR A 323 12.50 -4.50 -10.53
N PHE A 324 12.37 -3.60 -9.56
CA PHE A 324 12.70 -3.89 -8.17
C PHE A 324 11.77 -4.94 -7.56
N GLY A 325 12.34 -5.85 -6.76
CA GLY A 325 11.58 -6.91 -6.08
C GLY A 325 11.27 -8.15 -6.92
N LEU A 326 11.71 -8.23 -8.18
CA LEU A 326 11.41 -9.36 -9.09
C LEU A 326 12.40 -10.54 -9.03
N GLY A 327 13.36 -10.54 -8.08
CA GLY A 327 14.29 -11.66 -7.89
C GLY A 327 15.32 -11.85 -9.01
N LEU A 328 15.70 -10.76 -9.68
CA LEU A 328 16.76 -10.68 -10.70
C LEU A 328 18.16 -10.55 -10.12
#